data_AF-A0A3D9L8K2-F1
#
_entry.id   AF-A0A3D9L8K2-F1
#
_cell.length_a   1.000
_cell.length_b   1.000
_cell.length_c   1.000
_cell.angle_alpha   90.00
_cell.angle_beta   90.00
_cell.angle_gamma   90.00
#
_symmetry.space_group_name_H-M   'P 1'
#
loop_
_entity.id
_entity.type
_entity.pdbx_description
1 polymer ?
#
loop_
_entity_poly.entity_id
_entity_poly.type
_entity_poly.pdbx_seq_one_letter_code
_entity_poly.pdbx_strand_id
1 'polypeptide(L)'
;MARAFKSTPKGFVADLEKAERRLLRTLFKDVIQLLDVGQEAPTESASTSASISSSDPFWDIVAELGPLGADDAGGGEVAGVGNPVGAGESTPVREAPQDEALARLLPPGVHGDTPAEQAAAGEFRALTEDGVRRAKTADLQRAVAALQVNPVVLDEEHAIAFSRALNDVRLVLSARLGIDTDEDAERVHAVDDWSAAKDVESYMALLYNFTTWLLETLMLALSTRLPD
;
A
#
# COMPACT_ATOMS: atom_id res chain seq x y z
N MET A 1 6.40 -2.76 30.29
CA MET A 1 5.42 -3.18 29.28
C MET A 1 4.74 -1.94 28.73
N ALA A 2 4.53 -1.89 27.42
CA ALA A 2 3.73 -0.90 26.71
C ALA A 2 2.41 -0.59 27.43
N ARG A 3 2.00 0.67 27.40
CA ARG A 3 0.64 1.07 27.78
C ARG A 3 -0.16 1.33 26.51
N ALA A 4 -1.34 0.71 26.46
CA ALA A 4 -2.33 0.86 25.39
C ALA A 4 -2.61 2.31 25.02
N PHE A 5 -3.00 2.55 23.77
CA PHE A 5 -3.52 3.84 23.33
C PHE A 5 -4.77 4.22 24.11
N LYS A 6 -4.86 5.49 24.50
CA LYS A 6 -6.02 6.08 25.17
C LYS A 6 -6.42 7.37 24.49
N SER A 7 -7.74 7.59 24.36
CA SER A 7 -8.28 8.87 23.91
C SER A 7 -8.13 9.92 25.02
N THR A 8 -7.49 11.05 24.71
CA THR A 8 -7.31 12.20 25.60
C THR A 8 -7.75 13.47 24.87
N PRO A 9 -7.98 14.62 25.55
CA PRO A 9 -8.29 15.87 24.85
C PRO A 9 -7.24 16.31 23.83
N LYS A 10 -5.96 15.94 24.05
CA LYS A 10 -4.84 16.28 23.17
C LYS A 10 -4.64 15.32 21.99
N GLY A 11 -5.46 14.27 21.89
CA GLY A 11 -5.33 13.21 20.88
C GLY A 11 -5.21 11.82 21.52
N PHE A 12 -4.68 10.88 20.76
CA PHE A 12 -4.48 9.49 21.15
C PHE A 12 -3.07 9.31 21.71
N VAL A 13 -2.98 8.81 22.94
CA VAL A 13 -1.71 8.76 23.69
C VAL A 13 -1.37 7.33 24.09
N ALA A 14 -0.12 6.91 23.84
CA ALA A 14 0.44 5.65 24.30
C ALA A 14 1.84 5.85 24.91
N ASP A 15 2.16 5.11 25.97
CA ASP A 15 3.53 5.02 26.50
C ASP A 15 4.16 3.73 26.00
N LEU A 16 5.23 3.85 25.21
CA LEU A 16 5.97 2.71 24.66
C LEU A 16 7.41 2.74 25.18
N GLU A 17 7.89 1.60 25.66
CA GLU A 17 9.26 1.46 26.11
C GLU A 17 10.25 1.71 24.97
N LYS A 18 11.49 2.08 25.33
CA LYS A 18 12.54 2.35 24.34
C LYS A 18 12.78 1.16 23.41
N ALA A 19 12.70 -0.06 23.93
CA ALA A 19 12.84 -1.29 23.15
C ALA A 19 11.69 -1.47 22.15
N GLU A 20 10.44 -1.32 22.60
CA GLU A 20 9.23 -1.43 21.80
C GLU A 20 9.19 -0.39 20.67
N ARG A 21 9.54 0.87 20.96
CA ARG A 21 9.63 1.92 19.93
C ARG A 21 10.73 1.63 18.91
N ARG A 22 11.88 1.11 19.37
CA ARG A 22 12.96 0.73 18.46
C ARG A 22 12.51 -0.39 17.52
N LEU A 23 11.83 -1.40 18.07
CA LEU A 23 11.30 -2.54 17.34
C LEU A 23 10.30 -2.11 16.26
N LEU A 24 9.27 -1.33 16.61
CA LEU A 24 8.28 -0.82 15.65
C LEU A 24 8.93 0.03 14.56
N ARG A 25 9.90 0.87 14.90
CA ARG A 25 10.64 1.66 13.91
C ARG A 25 11.44 0.80 12.94
N THR A 26 12.00 -0.32 13.40
CA THR A 26 12.66 -1.29 12.52
C THR A 26 11.64 -1.94 11.61
N LEU A 27 10.54 -2.48 12.16
CA LEU A 27 9.48 -3.11 11.36
C LEU A 27 8.92 -2.19 10.28
N PHE A 28 8.59 -0.94 10.61
CA PHE A 28 8.10 0.01 9.62
C PHE A 28 9.12 0.30 8.52
N LYS A 29 10.42 0.36 8.85
CA LYS A 29 11.48 0.54 7.86
C LYS A 29 11.67 -0.69 6.98
N ASP A 30 11.54 -1.89 7.54
CA ASP A 30 11.65 -3.13 6.79
C ASP A 30 10.51 -3.24 5.77
N VAL A 31 9.28 -2.81 6.13
CA VAL A 31 8.16 -2.75 5.19
C VAL A 31 8.37 -1.67 4.11
N ILE A 32 8.92 -0.49 4.46
CA ILE A 32 9.30 0.51 3.45
C ILE A 32 10.32 -0.08 2.46
N GLN A 33 11.35 -0.73 2.96
CA GLN A 33 12.37 -1.37 2.11
C GLN A 33 11.75 -2.44 1.22
N LEU A 34 10.85 -3.25 1.76
CA LEU A 34 10.10 -4.26 0.99
C LEU A 34 9.27 -3.61 -0.14
N LEU A 35 8.63 -2.47 0.11
CA LEU A 35 7.89 -1.70 -0.89
C LEU A 35 8.79 -1.04 -1.95
N ASP A 36 10.06 -0.79 -1.65
CA ASP A 36 11.01 -0.18 -2.60
C ASP A 36 11.62 -1.23 -3.55
N VAL A 37 11.84 -2.47 -3.10
CA VAL A 37 12.47 -3.56 -3.91
C VAL A 37 11.69 -3.86 -5.20
N GLY A 38 10.37 -3.70 -5.21
CA GLY A 38 9.54 -3.94 -6.39
C GLY A 38 9.64 -2.89 -7.50
N GLN A 39 10.39 -1.81 -7.32
CA GLN A 39 10.61 -0.77 -8.33
C GLN A 39 11.80 -1.07 -9.26
N GLU A 40 12.62 -2.08 -8.93
CA GLU A 40 13.72 -2.53 -9.80
C GLU A 40 13.18 -3.41 -10.95
N ALA A 41 12.61 -2.77 -11.98
CA ALA A 41 12.52 -3.39 -13.29
C ALA A 41 13.95 -3.59 -13.87
N PRO A 42 14.20 -4.58 -14.75
CA PRO A 42 15.47 -4.71 -15.43
C PRO A 42 15.70 -3.45 -16.26
N THR A 43 16.60 -2.58 -15.79
CA THR A 43 17.11 -1.46 -16.56
C THR A 43 18.04 -2.04 -17.62
N GLU A 44 17.48 -2.42 -18.76
CA GLU A 44 18.27 -2.43 -19.98
C GLU A 44 18.82 -1.01 -20.17
N SER A 45 20.15 -0.96 -20.23
CA SER A 45 20.92 0.27 -20.29
C SER A 45 20.54 1.08 -21.53
N ALA A 46 20.04 2.29 -21.33
CA ALA A 46 20.20 3.37 -22.28
C ALA A 46 20.25 4.70 -21.54
N SER A 47 21.46 5.23 -21.41
CA SER A 47 21.68 6.64 -21.13
C SER A 47 21.12 7.44 -22.30
N THR A 48 20.14 8.31 -22.08
CA THR A 48 20.02 9.56 -22.83
C THR A 48 19.27 10.59 -21.99
N SER A 49 20.00 11.65 -21.64
CA SER A 49 19.47 12.90 -21.13
C SER A 49 18.45 13.53 -22.10
N ALA A 50 17.24 13.81 -21.64
CA ALA A 50 16.40 14.86 -22.20
C ALA A 50 15.39 15.35 -21.14
N SER A 51 15.31 16.66 -20.97
CA SER A 51 14.44 17.38 -20.06
C SER A 51 12.96 17.09 -20.31
N ILE A 52 12.20 16.74 -19.27
CA ILE A 52 10.74 16.77 -19.31
C ILE A 52 10.30 18.16 -18.81
N SER A 53 9.99 19.03 -19.77
CA SER A 53 9.17 20.22 -19.53
C SER A 53 7.75 19.74 -19.22
N SER A 54 7.22 20.15 -18.08
CA SER A 54 5.86 19.83 -17.64
C SER A 54 4.84 20.60 -18.47
N SER A 55 4.15 19.91 -19.37
CA SER A 55 2.87 20.33 -19.93
C SER A 55 2.01 19.08 -20.05
N ASP A 56 0.91 19.05 -19.28
CA ASP A 56 -0.01 17.93 -19.17
C ASP A 56 -0.65 17.62 -20.54
N PRO A 57 -0.39 16.44 -21.15
CA PRO A 57 -0.93 16.05 -22.46
C PRO A 57 -2.46 15.99 -22.50
N PHE A 58 -3.08 15.88 -21.32
CA PHE A 58 -4.52 15.78 -21.15
C PHE A 58 -5.26 17.06 -21.59
N TRP A 59 -4.71 18.24 -21.29
CA TRP A 59 -5.36 19.51 -21.63
C TRP A 59 -5.20 19.91 -23.10
N ASP A 60 -4.17 19.40 -23.79
CA ASP A 60 -4.00 19.62 -25.23
C ASP A 60 -5.08 18.89 -26.04
N ILE A 61 -5.45 17.67 -25.63
CA ILE A 61 -6.55 16.90 -26.24
C ILE A 61 -7.90 17.62 -26.04
N VAL A 62 -8.12 18.17 -24.85
CA VAL A 62 -9.34 18.92 -24.53
C VAL A 62 -9.41 20.25 -25.29
N ALA A 63 -8.26 20.86 -25.61
CA ALA A 63 -8.18 22.07 -26.43
C ALA A 63 -8.32 21.80 -27.94
N GLU A 64 -7.90 20.63 -28.41
CA GLU A 64 -8.09 20.15 -29.79
C GLU A 64 -9.56 19.82 -30.09
N LEU A 65 -10.32 19.42 -29.06
CA LEU A 65 -11.79 19.32 -29.08
C LEU A 65 -12.44 20.69 -28.84
N GLY A 66 -12.24 21.61 -29.79
CA GLY A 66 -12.99 22.88 -29.84
C GLY A 66 -14.51 22.66 -29.87
N PRO A 67 -15.33 23.63 -29.43
CA PRO A 67 -16.76 23.43 -29.24
C PRO A 67 -17.43 23.17 -30.59
N LEU A 68 -18.04 21.99 -30.71
CA LEU A 68 -18.75 21.56 -31.92
C LEU A 68 -19.90 22.54 -32.21
N GLY A 69 -19.66 23.38 -33.22
CA GLY A 69 -20.68 24.14 -33.90
C GLY A 69 -21.62 23.20 -34.63
N ALA A 70 -22.91 23.43 -34.43
CA ALA A 70 -23.99 22.75 -35.11
C ALA A 70 -24.03 23.11 -36.60
N ASP A 71 -24.36 22.09 -37.39
CA ASP A 71 -25.03 22.14 -38.69
C ASP A 71 -24.26 22.68 -39.91
N ASP A 72 -23.89 21.79 -40.85
CA ASP A 72 -24.55 21.76 -42.16
C ASP A 72 -24.18 20.48 -42.96
N ALA A 73 -25.16 19.95 -43.68
CA ALA A 73 -25.14 18.69 -44.38
C ALA A 73 -24.61 18.82 -45.81
N GLY A 74 -23.87 17.81 -46.29
CA GLY A 74 -23.48 17.69 -47.70
C GLY A 74 -22.80 16.35 -47.98
N GLY A 75 -23.38 15.56 -48.89
CA GLY A 75 -23.00 14.16 -49.15
C GLY A 75 -21.85 13.95 -50.12
N GLY A 76 -21.47 12.67 -50.30
CA GLY A 76 -20.53 12.22 -51.34
C GLY A 76 -19.83 10.91 -50.98
N GLU A 77 -20.20 9.82 -51.65
CA GLU A 77 -19.48 8.53 -51.65
C GLU A 77 -18.04 8.66 -52.14
N VAL A 78 -17.09 7.98 -51.49
CA VAL A 78 -15.85 7.47 -52.12
C VAL A 78 -15.49 6.09 -51.55
N ALA A 79 -15.30 5.15 -52.47
CA ALA A 79 -14.84 3.80 -52.21
C ALA A 79 -13.30 3.75 -52.06
N GLY A 80 -12.84 2.92 -51.12
CA GLY A 80 -11.59 2.16 -51.19
C GLY A 80 -10.25 2.91 -51.13
N VAL A 81 -9.69 3.06 -49.93
CA VAL A 81 -8.24 3.01 -49.66
C VAL A 81 -8.04 2.31 -48.32
N GLY A 82 -7.23 1.26 -48.31
CA GLY A 82 -6.94 0.47 -47.11
C GLY A 82 -6.20 1.29 -46.05
N ASN A 83 -6.49 0.99 -44.79
CA ASN A 83 -5.60 1.32 -43.70
C ASN A 83 -5.56 0.13 -42.72
N PRO A 84 -4.54 -0.74 -42.76
CA PRO A 84 -4.31 -1.72 -41.71
C PRO A 84 -3.36 -1.11 -40.69
N VAL A 85 -3.78 -0.07 -39.96
CA VAL A 85 -2.95 0.51 -38.90
C VAL A 85 -3.84 0.96 -37.75
N GLY A 86 -4.30 -0.02 -36.96
CA GLY A 86 -4.47 0.18 -35.53
C GLY A 86 -3.26 -0.48 -34.88
N ALA A 87 -2.16 0.24 -34.78
CA ALA A 87 -1.07 -0.15 -33.90
C ALA A 87 -1.69 -0.28 -32.50
N GLY A 88 -1.77 -1.51 -31.99
CA GLY A 88 -2.29 -1.75 -30.66
C GLY A 88 -1.50 -0.90 -29.68
N GLU A 89 -2.14 0.11 -29.09
CA GLU A 89 -1.68 0.68 -27.83
C GLU A 89 -1.59 -0.51 -26.89
N SER A 90 -0.36 -0.98 -26.68
CA SER A 90 -0.11 -2.08 -25.75
C SER A 90 -0.40 -1.48 -24.39
N THR A 91 -1.58 -1.77 -23.84
CA THR A 91 -1.95 -1.29 -22.51
C THR A 91 -0.80 -1.65 -21.57
N PRO A 92 -0.28 -0.71 -20.75
CA PRO A 92 0.79 -1.05 -19.84
C PRO A 92 0.28 -2.14 -18.88
N VAL A 93 1.00 -3.26 -18.80
CA VAL A 93 0.68 -4.40 -17.92
C VAL A 93 1.81 -4.56 -16.91
N ARG A 94 1.45 -4.70 -15.63
CA ARG A 94 2.39 -5.01 -14.54
C ARG A 94 2.09 -6.40 -13.96
N GLU A 95 3.11 -7.26 -13.95
CA GLU A 95 3.01 -8.60 -13.37
C GLU A 95 2.74 -8.55 -11.85
N ALA A 96 2.15 -9.62 -11.33
CA ALA A 96 1.94 -9.75 -9.90
C ALA A 96 3.28 -9.85 -9.15
N PRO A 97 3.41 -9.28 -7.95
CA PRO A 97 4.59 -9.49 -7.12
C PRO A 97 4.81 -10.98 -6.82
N GLN A 98 6.06 -11.45 -6.98
CA GLN A 98 6.43 -12.83 -6.65
C GLN A 98 6.51 -13.08 -5.14
N ASP A 99 6.81 -12.02 -4.36
CA ASP A 99 6.83 -12.11 -2.90
C ASP A 99 5.41 -12.03 -2.32
N GLU A 100 5.07 -13.03 -1.51
CA GLU A 100 3.73 -13.20 -0.94
C GLU A 100 3.31 -12.06 -0.01
N ALA A 101 4.26 -11.47 0.73
CA ALA A 101 3.99 -10.33 1.60
C ALA A 101 3.70 -9.08 0.76
N LEU A 102 4.46 -8.88 -0.33
CA LEU A 102 4.22 -7.80 -1.27
C LEU A 102 2.86 -7.94 -1.97
N ALA A 103 2.48 -9.16 -2.36
CA ALA A 103 1.18 -9.45 -2.95
C ALA A 103 0.01 -9.16 -1.99
N ARG A 104 0.17 -9.44 -0.69
CA ARG A 104 -0.83 -9.04 0.34
C ARG A 104 -0.89 -7.53 0.55
N LEU A 105 0.24 -6.83 0.47
CA LEU A 105 0.27 -5.36 0.57
C LEU A 105 -0.33 -4.69 -0.66
N LEU A 106 -0.17 -5.27 -1.85
CA LEU A 106 -0.55 -4.67 -3.14
C LEU A 106 -1.57 -5.56 -3.85
N PRO A 107 -2.84 -5.55 -3.40
CA PRO A 107 -3.87 -6.40 -3.98
C PRO A 107 -4.13 -6.04 -5.45
N PRO A 108 -4.56 -7.01 -6.28
CA PRO A 108 -4.66 -6.87 -7.73
C PRO A 108 -5.78 -5.94 -8.22
N GLY A 109 -6.68 -5.48 -7.35
CA GLY A 109 -7.86 -4.67 -7.67
C GLY A 109 -8.97 -5.44 -8.41
N VAL A 110 -8.58 -6.37 -9.28
CA VAL A 110 -9.44 -7.35 -9.95
C VAL A 110 -9.11 -8.73 -9.41
N HIS A 111 -10.14 -9.47 -9.00
CA HIS A 111 -10.02 -10.84 -8.49
C HIS A 111 -10.51 -11.83 -9.53
N GLY A 112 -9.78 -12.95 -9.68
CA GLY A 112 -10.14 -14.03 -10.59
C GLY A 112 -8.93 -14.62 -11.29
N ASP A 113 -9.11 -15.82 -11.84
CA ASP A 113 -8.03 -16.63 -12.41
C ASP A 113 -8.16 -16.78 -13.93
N THR A 114 -9.20 -16.21 -14.56
CA THR A 114 -9.33 -16.28 -16.01
C THR A 114 -8.25 -15.42 -16.69
N PRO A 115 -7.81 -15.76 -17.92
CA PRO A 115 -6.82 -14.95 -18.63
C PRO A 115 -7.23 -13.48 -18.82
N ALA A 116 -8.52 -13.22 -18.99
CA ALA A 116 -9.06 -11.86 -19.10
C ALA A 116 -8.97 -11.08 -17.78
N GLU A 117 -9.29 -11.71 -16.65
CA GLU A 117 -9.17 -11.10 -15.31
C GLU A 117 -7.71 -10.85 -14.94
N GLN A 118 -6.81 -11.78 -15.26
CA GLN A 118 -5.36 -11.61 -15.04
C GLN A 118 -4.79 -10.43 -15.85
N ALA A 119 -5.22 -10.27 -17.11
CA ALA A 119 -4.86 -9.12 -17.93
C ALA A 119 -5.38 -7.80 -17.32
N ALA A 120 -6.66 -7.76 -16.92
CA ALA A 120 -7.27 -6.59 -16.29
C ALA A 120 -6.60 -6.23 -14.95
N ALA A 121 -6.22 -7.22 -14.15
CA ALA A 121 -5.45 -7.02 -12.92
C ALA A 121 -4.07 -6.41 -13.22
N GLY A 122 -3.40 -6.87 -14.29
CA GLY A 122 -2.11 -6.32 -14.70
C GLY A 122 -2.19 -4.88 -15.18
N GLU A 123 -3.23 -4.51 -15.92
CA GLU A 123 -3.50 -3.12 -16.32
C GLU A 123 -3.81 -2.24 -15.11
N PHE A 124 -4.65 -2.74 -14.18
CA PHE A 124 -4.96 -2.02 -12.94
C PHE A 124 -3.70 -1.75 -12.10
N ARG A 125 -2.82 -2.74 -11.97
CA ARG A 125 -1.52 -2.57 -11.27
C ARG A 125 -0.62 -1.55 -11.96
N ALA A 126 -0.55 -1.56 -13.28
CA ALA A 126 0.25 -0.60 -14.02
C ALA A 126 -0.21 0.85 -13.75
N LEU A 127 -1.52 1.07 -13.60
CA LEU A 127 -2.09 2.39 -13.35
C LEU A 127 -2.03 2.83 -11.88
N THR A 128 -2.18 1.91 -10.92
CA THR A 128 -2.46 2.28 -9.52
C THR A 128 -1.34 1.96 -8.53
N GLU A 129 -0.53 0.94 -8.81
CA GLU A 129 0.36 0.34 -7.80
C GLU A 129 1.41 1.34 -7.30
N ASP A 130 1.96 2.20 -8.17
CA ASP A 130 2.93 3.22 -7.76
C ASP A 130 2.30 4.27 -6.84
N GLY A 131 1.02 4.58 -7.03
CA GLY A 131 0.25 5.44 -6.13
C GLY A 131 0.03 4.78 -4.77
N VAL A 132 -0.34 3.50 -4.76
CA VAL A 132 -0.54 2.71 -3.53
C VAL A 132 0.76 2.57 -2.75
N ARG A 133 1.88 2.25 -3.41
CA ARG A 133 3.22 2.18 -2.80
C ARG A 133 3.60 3.50 -2.14
N ARG A 134 3.47 4.62 -2.87
CA ARG A 134 3.76 5.96 -2.33
C ARG A 134 2.92 6.30 -1.10
N ALA A 135 1.63 6.00 -1.13
CA ALA A 135 0.73 6.25 0.01
C ALA A 135 1.12 5.42 1.24
N LYS A 136 1.37 4.12 1.07
CA LYS A 136 1.82 3.23 2.17
C LYS A 136 3.17 3.66 2.74
N THR A 137 4.13 3.96 1.89
CA THR A 137 5.45 4.48 2.31
C THR A 137 5.31 5.78 3.10
N ALA A 138 4.43 6.70 2.69
CA ALA A 138 4.18 7.93 3.44
C ALA A 138 3.56 7.66 4.83
N ASP A 139 2.59 6.75 4.93
CA ASP A 139 1.99 6.33 6.22
C ASP A 139 3.04 5.71 7.15
N LEU A 140 3.86 4.80 6.64
CA LEU A 140 4.96 4.16 7.39
C LEU A 140 6.01 5.17 7.85
N GLN A 141 6.39 6.13 6.99
CA GLN A 141 7.34 7.19 7.35
C GLN A 141 6.79 8.10 8.45
N ARG A 142 5.50 8.47 8.39
CA ARG A 142 4.83 9.22 9.46
C ARG A 142 4.81 8.42 10.77
N ALA A 143 4.53 7.12 10.71
CA ALA A 143 4.55 6.26 11.89
C ALA A 143 5.95 6.14 12.52
N VAL A 144 7.01 6.02 11.70
CA VAL A 144 8.41 6.06 12.18
C VAL A 144 8.72 7.38 12.88
N ALA A 145 8.25 8.51 12.33
CA ALA A 145 8.46 9.82 12.91
C ALA A 145 7.76 9.98 14.27
N ALA A 146 6.52 9.50 14.40
CA ALA A 146 5.74 9.55 15.64
C ALA A 146 6.42 8.81 16.81
N LEU A 147 7.20 7.76 16.53
CA LEU A 147 7.90 6.95 17.54
C LEU A 147 9.20 7.58 18.08
N GLN A 148 9.58 8.77 17.58
CA GLN A 148 10.78 9.48 18.06
C GLN A 148 10.60 10.05 19.47
N VAL A 149 9.38 10.43 19.83
CA VAL A 149 9.02 11.00 21.13
C VAL A 149 8.28 9.97 22.00
N ASN A 150 8.32 10.16 23.33
CA ASN A 150 7.53 9.39 24.28
C ASN A 150 6.99 10.32 25.38
N PRO A 151 5.69 10.29 25.72
CA PRO A 151 4.65 9.43 25.15
C PRO A 151 4.39 9.71 23.66
N VAL A 152 3.93 8.70 22.93
CA VAL A 152 3.46 8.86 21.56
C VAL A 152 2.13 9.60 21.62
N VAL A 153 2.01 10.73 20.93
CA VAL A 153 0.79 11.54 20.88
C VAL A 153 0.41 11.71 19.41
N LEU A 154 -0.77 11.24 19.04
CA LEU A 154 -1.30 11.29 17.68
C LEU A 154 -2.58 12.13 17.67
N ASP A 155 -2.74 13.04 16.72
CA ASP A 155 -4.07 13.52 16.36
C ASP A 155 -4.83 12.45 15.56
N GLU A 156 -6.03 12.77 15.09
CA GLU A 156 -6.87 11.83 14.37
C GLU A 156 -6.31 11.40 13.01
N GLU A 157 -5.78 12.33 12.22
CA GLU A 157 -5.15 12.01 10.94
C GLU A 157 -3.93 11.10 11.14
N HIS A 158 -3.06 11.46 12.10
CA HIS A 158 -1.87 10.67 12.42
C HIS A 158 -2.23 9.31 13.03
N ALA A 159 -3.31 9.21 13.80
CA ALA A 159 -3.79 7.93 14.33
C ALA A 159 -4.29 7.00 13.22
N ILE A 160 -5.01 7.53 12.22
CA ILE A 160 -5.44 6.76 11.06
C ILE A 160 -4.24 6.31 10.21
N ALA A 161 -3.26 7.18 9.97
CA ALA A 161 -2.05 6.80 9.27
C ALA A 161 -1.24 5.74 10.05
N PHE A 162 -1.15 5.88 11.36
CA PHE A 162 -0.46 4.92 12.23
C PHE A 162 -1.17 3.56 12.28
N SER A 163 -2.50 3.53 12.28
CA SER A 163 -3.27 2.27 12.24
C SER A 163 -3.09 1.54 10.91
N ARG A 164 -3.06 2.27 9.78
CA ARG A 164 -2.73 1.69 8.46
C ARG A 164 -1.31 1.12 8.43
N ALA A 165 -0.33 1.85 8.97
CA ALA A 165 1.06 1.38 9.05
C ALA A 165 1.20 0.11 9.92
N LEU A 166 0.51 0.04 11.05
CA LEU A 166 0.46 -1.19 11.87
C LEU A 166 -0.20 -2.35 11.13
N ASN A 167 -1.29 -2.08 10.42
CA ASN A 167 -1.95 -3.10 9.61
C ASN A 167 -1.05 -3.63 8.48
N ASP A 168 -0.30 -2.76 7.81
CA ASP A 168 0.67 -3.18 6.78
C ASP A 168 1.75 -4.10 7.35
N VAL A 169 2.31 -3.78 8.54
CA VAL A 169 3.23 -4.68 9.25
C VAL A 169 2.57 -6.01 9.57
N ARG A 170 1.32 -5.99 10.07
CA ARG A 170 0.57 -7.20 10.40
C ARG A 170 0.39 -8.11 9.19
N LEU A 171 0.08 -7.54 8.01
CA LEU A 171 -0.06 -8.29 6.76
C LEU A 171 1.26 -8.93 6.30
N VAL A 172 2.39 -8.24 6.50
CA VAL A 172 3.71 -8.79 6.18
C VAL A 172 4.07 -9.93 7.14
N LEU A 173 3.82 -9.74 8.44
CA LEU A 173 4.07 -10.78 9.43
C LEU A 173 3.18 -12.01 9.19
N SER A 174 1.89 -11.81 8.90
CA SER A 174 0.97 -12.91 8.61
C SER A 174 1.40 -13.71 7.39
N ALA A 175 1.88 -13.02 6.34
CA ALA A 175 2.41 -13.67 5.14
C ALA A 175 3.60 -14.58 5.43
N ARG A 176 4.56 -14.07 6.20
CA ARG A 176 5.79 -14.82 6.51
C ARG A 176 5.55 -15.95 7.50
N LEU A 177 4.52 -15.83 8.34
CA LEU A 177 4.05 -16.88 9.25
C LEU A 177 3.12 -17.89 8.58
N GLY A 178 2.73 -17.68 7.31
CA GLY A 178 1.78 -18.55 6.61
C GLY A 178 0.41 -18.58 7.27
N ILE A 179 -0.11 -17.43 7.70
CA ILE A 179 -1.43 -17.31 8.30
C ILE A 179 -2.45 -17.03 7.17
N ASP A 180 -3.22 -18.06 6.82
CA ASP A 180 -4.28 -17.97 5.81
C ASP A 180 -5.67 -18.26 6.37
N THR A 181 -5.75 -18.99 7.49
CA THR A 181 -7.02 -19.30 8.16
C THR A 181 -7.07 -18.76 9.59
N ASP A 182 -8.26 -18.76 10.18
CA ASP A 182 -8.46 -18.38 11.58
C ASP A 182 -7.72 -19.34 12.52
N GLU A 183 -7.66 -20.64 12.19
CA GLU A 183 -6.91 -21.63 12.97
C GLU A 183 -5.40 -21.37 12.97
N ASP A 184 -4.83 -20.90 11.84
CA ASP A 184 -3.41 -20.51 11.78
C ASP A 184 -3.14 -19.32 12.70
N ALA A 185 -4.05 -18.34 12.72
CA ALA A 185 -3.96 -17.17 13.58
C ALA A 185 -4.04 -17.57 15.06
N GLU A 186 -4.95 -18.46 15.44
CA GLU A 186 -5.07 -18.97 16.82
C GLU A 186 -3.78 -19.66 17.30
N ARG A 187 -3.15 -20.47 16.44
CA ARG A 187 -1.86 -21.11 16.74
C ARG A 187 -0.77 -20.07 17.02
N VAL A 188 -0.70 -19.01 16.22
CA VAL A 188 0.26 -17.91 16.39
C VAL A 188 -0.05 -17.10 17.66
N HIS A 189 -1.33 -16.88 17.96
CA HIS A 189 -1.77 -16.20 19.18
C HIS A 189 -1.42 -16.97 20.46
N ALA A 190 -1.30 -18.29 20.40
CA ALA A 190 -0.85 -19.11 21.53
C ALA A 190 0.64 -18.88 21.90
N VAL A 191 1.43 -18.21 21.05
CA VAL A 191 2.82 -17.85 21.33
C VAL A 191 2.88 -16.44 21.94
N ASP A 192 2.81 -16.35 23.28
CA ASP A 192 2.75 -15.07 24.01
C ASP A 192 3.93 -14.82 24.97
N ASP A 193 4.79 -15.82 25.17
CA ASP A 193 5.96 -15.73 26.04
C ASP A 193 7.25 -15.33 25.30
N TRP A 194 7.64 -14.06 25.48
CA TRP A 194 8.90 -13.50 24.97
C TRP A 194 10.16 -14.20 25.46
N SER A 195 10.13 -14.81 26.65
CA SER A 195 11.28 -15.51 27.21
C SER A 195 11.47 -16.92 26.64
N ALA A 196 10.41 -17.49 26.05
CA ALA A 196 10.41 -18.82 25.46
C ALA A 196 10.79 -18.83 23.98
N ALA A 197 10.79 -17.67 23.30
CA ALA A 197 11.12 -17.57 21.88
C ALA A 197 12.60 -17.89 21.59
N LYS A 198 12.83 -18.96 20.81
CA LYS A 198 14.17 -19.48 20.50
C LYS A 198 14.50 -19.46 19.02
N ASP A 199 13.50 -19.25 18.17
CA ASP A 199 13.61 -19.25 16.71
C ASP A 199 12.89 -18.04 16.10
N VAL A 200 13.21 -17.76 14.83
CA VAL A 200 12.71 -16.59 14.09
C VAL A 200 11.18 -16.58 14.02
N GLU A 201 10.56 -17.75 13.81
CA GLU A 201 9.11 -17.89 13.68
C GLU A 201 8.40 -17.49 14.99
N SER A 202 8.88 -17.99 16.13
CA SER A 202 8.40 -17.62 17.46
C SER A 202 8.53 -16.12 17.74
N TYR A 203 9.65 -15.49 17.33
CA TYR A 203 9.79 -14.04 17.44
C TYR A 203 8.78 -13.31 16.54
N MET A 204 8.57 -13.75 15.31
CA MET A 204 7.60 -13.16 14.40
C MET A 204 6.16 -13.29 14.92
N ALA A 205 5.82 -14.42 15.54
CA ALA A 205 4.53 -14.62 16.20
C ALA A 205 4.31 -13.62 17.33
N LEU A 206 5.31 -13.41 18.19
CA LEU A 206 5.24 -12.40 19.26
C LEU A 206 5.10 -10.98 18.71
N LEU A 207 5.77 -10.65 17.60
CA LEU A 207 5.62 -9.36 16.92
C LEU A 207 4.23 -9.19 16.33
N TYR A 208 3.67 -10.24 15.73
CA TYR A 208 2.32 -10.25 15.20
C TYR A 208 1.30 -10.03 16.32
N ASN A 209 1.45 -10.71 17.45
CA ASN A 209 0.59 -10.54 18.63
C ASN A 209 0.70 -9.12 19.21
N PHE A 210 1.91 -8.60 19.36
CA PHE A 210 2.14 -7.25 19.86
C PHE A 210 1.55 -6.16 18.95
N THR A 211 1.76 -6.27 17.63
CA THR A 211 1.22 -5.30 16.65
C THR A 211 -0.30 -5.38 16.54
N THR A 212 -0.87 -6.59 16.63
CA THR A 212 -2.33 -6.81 16.69
C THR A 212 -2.92 -6.14 17.91
N TRP A 213 -2.41 -6.42 19.10
CA TRP A 213 -2.84 -5.77 20.34
C TRP A 213 -2.73 -4.24 20.26
N LEU A 214 -1.60 -3.73 19.75
CA LEU A 214 -1.40 -2.29 19.65
C LEU A 214 -2.41 -1.64 18.70
N LEU A 215 -2.69 -2.27 17.56
CA LEU A 215 -3.70 -1.84 16.59
C LEU A 215 -5.10 -1.84 17.21
N GLU A 216 -5.49 -2.92 17.90
CA GLU A 216 -6.77 -3.02 18.60
C GLU A 216 -6.97 -1.88 19.59
N THR A 217 -5.95 -1.58 20.41
CA THR A 217 -6.04 -0.49 21.38
C THR A 217 -6.20 0.87 20.72
N LEU A 218 -5.55 1.09 19.57
CA LEU A 218 -5.68 2.33 18.80
C LEU A 218 -7.06 2.44 18.15
N MET A 219 -7.56 1.35 17.56
CA MET A 219 -8.89 1.30 16.94
C MET A 219 -10.00 1.50 17.98
N LEU A 220 -9.87 0.89 19.16
CA LEU A 220 -10.78 1.14 20.28
C LEU A 220 -10.71 2.60 20.73
N ALA A 221 -9.53 3.20 20.80
CA ALA A 221 -9.42 4.61 21.15
C ALA A 221 -10.08 5.50 20.09
N LEU A 222 -9.89 5.22 18.80
CA LEU A 222 -10.52 5.93 17.70
C LEU A 222 -12.06 5.83 17.74
N SER A 223 -12.61 4.64 18.03
CA SER A 223 -14.06 4.44 18.10
C SER A 223 -14.73 5.27 19.20
N THR A 224 -14.03 5.56 20.30
CA THR A 224 -14.57 6.44 21.36
C THR A 224 -14.77 7.91 20.94
N ARG A 225 -14.23 8.32 19.79
CA ARG A 225 -14.38 9.69 19.29
C ARG A 225 -15.37 9.85 18.13
N LEU A 226 -15.82 8.75 17.54
CA LEU A 226 -16.85 8.79 16.52
C LEU A 226 -18.21 9.09 17.19
N PRO A 227 -18.93 10.14 16.76
CA PRO A 227 -20.33 10.31 17.18
C PRO A 227 -21.18 9.16 16.63
N ASP A 228 -22.15 8.70 17.42
CA ASP A 228 -23.19 7.72 16.99
C ASP A 228 -23.94 8.17 15.73
#